data_AF-A0A6P7GG76-F1
#
_entry.id   AF-A0A6P7GG76-F1
#
_cell.length_a   1.000
_cell.length_b   1.000
_cell.length_c   1.000
_cell.angle_alpha   90.00
_cell.angle_beta   90.00
_cell.angle_gamma   90.00
#
_symmetry.space_group_name_H-M   'P 1'
#
loop_
_entity.id
_entity.type
_entity.pdbx_description
1 polymer ?
#
loop_
_entity_poly.entity_id
_entity_poly.type
_entity_poly.pdbx_seq_one_letter_code
_entity_poly.pdbx_strand_id
1 'polypeptide(L)'
;MVRGKPTDPKVREIIIHQYHKGKTMREIFSELTVATTTVFNIIKKYGETASIDVRGKISGRPKAVSQRSVRHLIRICKSGRRNTLRQVTARWNRETGMNVSRECCRKYIHKSGLSFYKAKEKPLLTETQKRNRYIWLNLNFRGPNLTGTKLSIATKANLVSVWGITESV
;
A
#
# COMPACT_ATOMS: atom_id res chain seq x y z
N MET A 1 10.97 26.26 -17.74
CA MET A 1 12.43 26.10 -17.54
C MET A 1 12.69 25.22 -16.34
N VAL A 2 13.37 24.09 -16.51
CA VAL A 2 13.81 23.25 -15.37
C VAL A 2 15.04 23.94 -14.79
N ARG A 3 14.99 24.33 -13.51
CA ARG A 3 16.19 24.86 -12.82
C ARG A 3 17.18 23.72 -12.62
N GLY A 4 18.48 24.00 -12.81
CA GLY A 4 19.55 23.04 -12.62
C GLY A 4 19.67 22.56 -11.17
N LYS A 5 20.62 21.64 -10.94
CA LYS A 5 20.96 21.17 -9.59
C LYS A 5 21.42 22.35 -8.72
N PRO A 6 21.09 22.36 -7.42
CA PRO A 6 21.66 23.35 -6.51
C PRO A 6 23.18 23.23 -6.40
N THR A 7 23.85 24.34 -6.08
CA THR A 7 25.29 24.38 -5.78
C THR A 7 25.64 23.41 -4.64
N ASP A 8 26.86 22.85 -4.64
CA ASP A 8 27.35 21.99 -3.55
C ASP A 8 27.33 22.72 -2.19
N PRO A 9 26.79 22.12 -1.11
CA PRO A 9 26.86 22.67 0.25
C PRO A 9 28.23 23.21 0.65
N LYS A 10 29.32 22.49 0.38
CA LYS A 10 30.68 22.92 0.74
C LYS A 10 31.06 24.24 0.09
N VAL A 11 30.70 24.42 -1.18
CA VAL A 11 30.95 25.66 -1.92
C VAL A 11 30.18 26.82 -1.29
N ARG A 12 28.95 26.60 -0.82
CA ARG A 12 28.16 27.66 -0.13
C ARG A 12 28.79 28.06 1.21
N GLU A 13 29.31 27.11 1.96
CA GLU A 13 30.04 27.37 3.22
C GLU A 13 31.30 28.20 2.97
N ILE A 14 32.10 27.84 1.96
CA ILE A 14 33.31 28.58 1.61
C ILE A 14 32.96 30.03 1.19
N ILE A 15 31.90 30.22 0.39
CA ILE A 15 31.45 31.57 -0.01
C ILE A 15 31.11 32.43 1.22
N ILE A 16 30.37 31.87 2.18
CA ILE A 16 29.97 32.59 3.39
C ILE A 16 31.18 32.89 4.28
N HIS A 17 32.10 31.92 4.42
CA HIS A 17 33.36 32.13 5.15
C HIS A 17 34.20 33.25 4.55
N GLN A 18 34.34 33.28 3.21
CA GLN A 18 35.07 34.35 2.53
C GLN A 18 34.37 35.71 2.63
N TYR A 19 33.04 35.72 2.63
CA TYR A 19 32.25 36.93 2.84
C TYR A 19 32.48 37.50 4.25
N HIS A 20 32.51 36.67 5.30
CA HIS A 20 32.84 37.09 6.67
C HIS A 20 34.27 37.63 6.82
N LYS A 21 35.19 37.18 5.97
CA LYS A 21 36.56 37.72 5.88
C LYS A 21 36.64 39.08 5.19
N GLY A 22 35.52 39.63 4.70
CA GLY A 22 35.47 40.94 4.05
C GLY A 22 35.87 40.93 2.56
N LYS A 23 36.01 39.76 1.94
CA LYS A 23 36.30 39.68 0.49
C LYS A 23 35.13 40.20 -0.33
N THR A 24 35.44 40.86 -1.44
CA THR A 24 34.43 41.33 -2.39
C THR A 24 33.86 40.16 -3.20
N MET A 25 32.62 40.30 -3.69
CA MET A 25 31.97 39.24 -4.49
C MET A 25 32.76 38.87 -5.77
N ARG A 26 33.49 39.83 -6.35
CA ARG A 26 34.32 39.60 -7.55
C ARG A 26 35.55 38.75 -7.22
N GLU A 27 36.18 38.97 -6.07
CA GLU A 27 37.31 38.15 -5.61
C GLU A 27 36.85 36.71 -5.33
N ILE A 28 35.72 36.55 -4.65
CA ILE A 28 35.11 35.24 -4.36
C ILE A 28 34.77 34.49 -5.67
N PHE A 29 34.21 35.19 -6.66
CA PHE A 29 33.96 34.65 -8.00
C PHE A 29 35.25 34.12 -8.65
N SER A 30 36.30 34.95 -8.68
CA SER A 30 37.56 34.61 -9.35
C SER A 30 38.25 33.41 -8.70
N GLU A 31 38.14 33.27 -7.38
CA GLU A 31 38.76 32.18 -6.62
C GLU A 31 37.99 30.85 -6.73
N LEU A 32 36.64 30.90 -6.71
CA LEU A 32 35.79 29.71 -6.68
C LEU A 32 35.26 29.28 -8.06
N THR A 33 35.45 30.08 -9.10
CA THR A 33 34.92 29.86 -10.46
C THR A 33 33.39 29.68 -10.52
N VAL A 34 32.68 30.20 -9.52
CA VAL A 34 31.21 30.16 -9.41
C VAL A 34 30.63 31.45 -9.96
N ALA A 35 29.58 31.40 -10.78
CA ALA A 35 28.95 32.60 -11.35
C ALA A 35 28.62 33.69 -10.31
N THR A 36 28.89 34.95 -10.65
CA THR A 36 28.73 36.11 -9.75
C THR A 36 27.30 36.26 -9.22
N THR A 37 26.30 35.95 -10.05
CA THR A 37 24.88 35.95 -9.67
C THR A 37 24.58 34.89 -8.61
N THR A 38 25.24 33.74 -8.67
CA THR A 38 25.09 32.68 -7.67
C THR A 38 25.69 33.10 -6.33
N VAL A 39 26.89 33.69 -6.32
CA VAL A 39 27.54 34.24 -5.11
C VAL A 39 26.63 35.30 -4.46
N PHE A 40 26.16 36.26 -5.25
CA PHE A 40 25.23 37.30 -4.77
C PHE A 40 23.97 36.71 -4.16
N ASN A 41 23.32 35.76 -4.84
CA ASN A 41 22.09 35.13 -4.35
C ASN A 41 22.31 34.33 -3.05
N ILE A 42 23.48 33.70 -2.89
CA ILE A 42 23.84 32.99 -1.65
C ILE A 42 24.01 33.97 -0.50
N ILE A 43 24.78 35.04 -0.70
CA ILE A 43 25.01 36.07 0.33
C ILE A 43 23.70 36.76 0.72
N LYS A 44 22.91 37.17 -0.28
CA LYS A 44 21.59 37.78 -0.06
C LYS A 44 20.70 36.89 0.78
N LYS A 45 20.58 35.62 0.41
CA LYS A 45 19.78 34.64 1.15
C LYS A 45 20.30 34.41 2.56
N TYR A 46 21.62 34.35 2.73
CA TYR A 46 22.24 34.22 4.05
C TYR A 46 21.89 35.42 4.94
N GLY A 47 21.90 36.63 4.40
CA GLY A 47 21.44 37.82 5.12
C GLY A 47 19.95 37.77 5.52
N GLU A 48 19.09 37.17 4.69
CA GLU A 48 17.65 37.05 4.96
C GLU A 48 17.29 35.93 5.95
N THR A 49 17.98 34.78 5.87
CA THR A 49 17.56 33.53 6.57
C THR A 49 18.58 33.05 7.61
N ALA A 50 19.79 33.64 7.65
CA ALA A 50 20.95 33.13 8.42
C ALA A 50 21.29 31.65 8.16
N SER A 51 20.84 31.10 7.02
CA SER A 51 20.94 29.68 6.70
C SER A 51 21.70 29.48 5.39
N ILE A 52 22.64 28.53 5.43
CA ILE A 52 23.49 28.11 4.31
C ILE A 52 22.76 27.09 3.43
N ASP A 53 21.78 26.40 3.99
CA ASP A 53 21.08 25.30 3.32
C ASP A 53 20.13 25.80 2.26
N VAL A 54 20.12 25.14 1.11
CA VAL A 54 19.10 25.38 0.06
C VAL A 54 17.72 25.17 0.66
N ARG A 55 16.72 25.92 0.18
CA ARG A 55 15.34 25.64 0.52
C ARG A 55 15.12 24.14 0.31
N GLY A 56 14.69 23.44 1.37
CA GLY A 56 14.51 21.99 1.34
C GLY A 56 13.57 21.54 0.23
N LYS A 57 13.37 20.23 0.07
CA LYS A 57 12.45 19.67 -0.94
C LYS A 57 11.16 20.48 -0.95
N ILE A 58 10.93 21.22 -2.05
CA ILE A 58 9.73 22.02 -2.22
C ILE A 58 8.57 21.05 -2.09
N SER A 59 7.67 21.30 -1.14
CA SER A 59 6.48 20.49 -1.01
C SER A 59 5.74 20.53 -2.34
N GLY A 60 5.36 19.34 -2.82
CA GLY A 60 4.57 19.25 -4.04
C GLY A 60 3.22 19.95 -3.88
N ARG A 61 2.48 20.04 -4.99
CA ARG A 61 1.11 20.55 -4.98
C ARG A 61 0.29 19.89 -3.86
N PRO A 62 -0.46 20.66 -3.05
CA PRO A 62 -1.31 20.08 -2.03
C PRO A 62 -2.32 19.12 -2.65
N LYS A 63 -2.66 18.06 -1.91
CA LYS A 63 -3.59 17.04 -2.39
C LYS A 63 -4.99 17.63 -2.48
N ALA A 64 -5.72 17.25 -3.54
CA ALA A 64 -7.12 17.64 -3.71
C ALA A 64 -8.05 17.01 -2.64
N VAL A 65 -7.67 15.86 -2.07
CA VAL A 65 -8.46 15.17 -1.05
C VAL A 65 -7.97 15.56 0.34
N SER A 66 -8.85 16.13 1.16
CA SER A 66 -8.56 16.48 2.54
C SER A 66 -8.48 15.24 3.45
N GLN A 67 -7.76 15.34 4.57
CA GLN A 67 -7.70 14.26 5.55
C GLN A 67 -9.07 13.95 6.17
N ARG A 68 -9.95 14.95 6.28
CA ARG A 68 -11.35 14.77 6.74
C ARG A 68 -12.14 13.88 5.79
N SER A 69 -12.01 14.13 4.49
CA SER A 69 -12.64 13.34 3.44
C SER A 69 -12.15 11.89 3.45
N VAL A 70 -10.85 11.66 3.71
CA VAL A 70 -10.28 10.31 3.86
C VAL A 70 -10.87 9.58 5.07
N ARG A 71 -10.99 10.23 6.24
CA ARG A 71 -11.64 9.63 7.41
C ARG A 71 -13.10 9.24 7.12
N HIS A 72 -13.80 10.07 6.36
CA HIS A 72 -15.17 9.80 5.94
C HIS A 72 -15.25 8.58 5.00
N LEU A 73 -14.35 8.48 4.01
CA LEU A 73 -14.22 7.29 3.15
C LEU A 73 -14.02 6.01 3.98
N ILE A 74 -13.15 6.04 5.00
CA ILE A 74 -12.92 4.88 5.88
C ILE A 74 -14.22 4.46 6.60
N ARG A 75 -15.03 5.42 7.07
CA ARG A 75 -16.34 5.10 7.69
C ARG A 75 -17.31 4.47 6.69
N ILE A 76 -17.37 4.97 5.46
CA ILE A 76 -18.18 4.37 4.38
C ILE A 76 -17.75 2.91 4.16
N CYS A 77 -16.46 2.64 4.05
CA CYS A 77 -15.95 1.28 3.87
C CYS A 77 -16.28 0.36 5.06
N LYS A 78 -16.18 0.85 6.30
CA LYS A 78 -16.48 0.07 7.50
C LYS A 78 -17.97 -0.24 7.65
N SER A 79 -18.84 0.73 7.36
CA SER A 79 -20.30 0.54 7.40
C SER A 79 -20.81 -0.42 6.32
N GLY A 80 -20.17 -0.44 5.14
CA GLY A 80 -20.58 -1.28 4.02
C GLY A 80 -19.45 -2.21 3.54
N ARG A 81 -19.06 -3.19 4.37
CA ARG A 81 -17.91 -4.08 4.09
C ARG A 81 -18.04 -4.87 2.78
N ARG A 82 -19.27 -5.13 2.31
CA ARG A 82 -19.57 -5.85 1.06
C ARG A 82 -19.78 -4.93 -0.14
N ASN A 83 -19.69 -3.61 0.03
CA ASN A 83 -19.91 -2.68 -1.07
C ASN A 83 -18.79 -2.78 -2.10
N THR A 84 -19.17 -2.73 -3.37
CA THR A 84 -18.23 -2.65 -4.48
C THR A 84 -17.53 -1.30 -4.49
N LEU A 85 -16.33 -1.23 -5.07
CA LEU A 85 -15.61 0.03 -5.21
C LEU A 85 -16.43 1.11 -5.94
N ARG A 86 -17.25 0.71 -6.93
CA ARG A 86 -18.14 1.64 -7.65
C ARG A 86 -19.16 2.28 -6.71
N GLN A 87 -19.81 1.49 -5.87
CA GLN A 87 -20.79 1.98 -4.89
C GLN A 87 -20.12 2.88 -3.85
N VAL A 88 -18.95 2.48 -3.33
CA VAL A 88 -18.19 3.30 -2.37
C VAL A 88 -17.80 4.64 -2.98
N THR A 89 -17.30 4.65 -4.22
CA THR A 89 -16.90 5.89 -4.91
C THR A 89 -18.09 6.81 -5.17
N ALA A 90 -19.20 6.26 -5.66
CA ALA A 90 -20.42 7.03 -5.91
C ALA A 90 -20.97 7.66 -4.62
N ARG A 91 -21.02 6.87 -3.54
CA ARG A 91 -21.45 7.35 -2.22
C ARG A 91 -20.52 8.43 -1.67
N TRP A 92 -19.21 8.22 -1.77
CA TRP A 92 -18.21 9.17 -1.27
C TRP A 92 -18.24 10.50 -2.03
N ASN A 93 -18.39 10.46 -3.35
CA ASN A 93 -18.58 11.64 -4.19
C ASN A 93 -19.85 12.41 -3.82
N ARG A 94 -20.98 11.70 -3.64
CA ARG A 94 -22.26 12.30 -3.25
C ARG A 94 -22.19 12.97 -1.87
N GLU A 95 -21.58 12.31 -0.88
CA GLU A 95 -21.52 12.83 0.50
C GLU A 95 -20.46 13.92 0.68
N THR A 96 -19.39 13.93 -0.12
CA THR A 96 -18.31 14.93 -0.02
C THR A 96 -18.45 16.07 -1.03
N GLY A 97 -19.37 15.96 -2.00
CA GLY A 97 -19.49 16.90 -3.12
C GLY A 97 -18.28 16.90 -4.08
N MET A 98 -17.47 15.84 -4.03
CA MET A 98 -16.26 15.72 -4.84
C MET A 98 -16.53 14.90 -6.11
N ASN A 99 -15.70 15.08 -7.14
CA ASN A 99 -15.70 14.22 -8.32
C ASN A 99 -14.38 13.43 -8.40
N VAL A 100 -14.22 12.41 -7.54
CA VAL A 100 -13.06 11.53 -7.58
C VAL A 100 -13.28 10.33 -8.49
N SER A 101 -12.21 9.88 -9.14
CA SER A 101 -12.21 8.63 -9.89
C SER A 101 -12.18 7.41 -8.97
N ARG A 102 -12.62 6.26 -9.49
CA ARG A 102 -12.56 4.96 -8.80
C ARG A 102 -11.12 4.60 -8.38
N GLU A 103 -10.15 4.92 -9.22
CA GLU A 103 -8.73 4.64 -8.96
C GLU A 103 -8.18 5.51 -7.83
N CYS A 104 -8.58 6.77 -7.77
CA CYS A 104 -8.26 7.66 -6.66
C CYS A 104 -8.83 7.11 -5.34
N CYS A 105 -10.10 6.71 -5.35
CA CYS A 105 -10.75 6.07 -4.21
C CYS A 105 -10.01 4.80 -3.77
N ARG A 106 -9.71 3.88 -4.68
CA ARG A 106 -8.93 2.66 -4.42
C ARG A 106 -7.57 2.97 -3.78
N LYS A 107 -6.83 3.95 -4.31
CA LYS A 107 -5.53 4.37 -3.77
C LYS A 107 -5.64 4.82 -2.31
N TYR A 108 -6.66 5.60 -1.95
CA TYR A 108 -6.86 6.04 -0.57
C TYR A 108 -7.33 4.93 0.36
N ILE A 109 -8.13 3.96 -0.14
CA ILE A 109 -8.51 2.75 0.60
C ILE A 109 -7.24 1.94 0.95
N HIS A 110 -6.38 1.66 -0.02
CA HIS A 110 -5.14 0.92 0.24
C HIS A 110 -4.18 1.69 1.14
N LYS A 111 -4.05 3.01 0.93
CA LYS A 111 -3.21 3.86 1.78
C LYS A 111 -3.67 3.88 3.25
N SER A 112 -4.96 3.66 3.49
CA SER A 112 -5.52 3.56 4.84
C SER A 112 -5.46 2.15 5.43
N GLY A 113 -4.79 1.20 4.77
CA GLY A 113 -4.60 -0.18 5.24
C GLY A 113 -5.80 -1.08 4.99
N LEU A 114 -6.81 -0.61 4.25
CA LEU A 114 -7.95 -1.42 3.87
C LEU A 114 -7.69 -2.10 2.53
N SER A 115 -8.18 -3.33 2.39
CA SER A 115 -8.16 -4.05 1.12
C SER A 115 -9.50 -4.72 0.87
N PHE A 116 -9.77 -5.01 -0.39
CA PHE A 116 -10.92 -5.83 -0.76
C PHE A 116 -10.61 -7.27 -0.41
N TYR A 117 -11.51 -7.91 0.33
CA TYR A 117 -11.40 -9.32 0.66
C TYR A 117 -12.25 -10.14 -0.29
N LYS A 118 -11.63 -11.13 -0.94
CA LYS A 118 -12.32 -12.22 -1.62
C LYS A 118 -12.16 -13.48 -0.77
N ALA A 119 -13.28 -14.10 -0.38
CA ALA A 119 -13.23 -15.37 0.31
C ALA A 119 -12.56 -16.43 -0.59
N LYS A 120 -11.75 -17.29 0.01
CA LYS A 120 -11.14 -18.42 -0.72
C LYS A 120 -12.26 -19.35 -1.17
N GLU A 121 -12.35 -19.59 -2.47
CA GLU A 121 -13.28 -20.55 -3.04
C GLU A 121 -12.86 -21.97 -2.61
N LYS A 122 -13.84 -22.85 -2.38
CA LYS A 122 -13.54 -24.26 -2.06
C LYS A 122 -12.82 -24.87 -3.27
N PRO A 123 -11.70 -25.58 -3.10
CA PRO A 123 -11.06 -26.25 -4.21
C PRO A 123 -12.00 -27.30 -4.81
N LEU A 124 -11.94 -27.48 -6.12
CA LEU A 124 -12.60 -28.58 -6.80
C LEU A 124 -12.02 -29.90 -6.27
N LEU A 125 -12.89 -30.77 -5.78
CA LEU A 125 -12.50 -32.10 -5.33
C LEU A 125 -12.31 -33.00 -6.55
N THR A 126 -11.21 -33.74 -6.56
CA THR A 126 -11.03 -34.88 -7.48
C THR A 126 -12.04 -35.98 -7.16
N GLU A 127 -12.34 -36.84 -8.13
CA GLU A 127 -13.26 -37.98 -7.93
C GLU A 127 -12.81 -38.88 -6.78
N THR A 128 -11.50 -39.14 -6.65
CA THR A 128 -10.93 -39.88 -5.52
C THR A 128 -11.21 -39.20 -4.18
N GLN A 129 -11.04 -37.88 -4.09
CA GLN A 129 -11.32 -37.13 -2.86
C GLN A 129 -12.82 -37.14 -2.51
N LYS A 130 -13.71 -37.05 -3.52
CA LYS A 130 -15.15 -37.17 -3.32
C LYS A 130 -15.52 -38.55 -2.77
N ARG A 131 -14.98 -39.61 -3.37
CA ARG A 131 -15.18 -41.00 -2.94
C ARG A 131 -14.68 -41.23 -1.51
N ASN A 132 -13.48 -40.76 -1.18
CA ASN A 132 -12.91 -40.92 0.16
C ASN A 132 -13.74 -40.17 1.21
N ARG A 133 -14.24 -38.96 0.89
CA ARG A 133 -15.18 -38.25 1.77
C ARG A 133 -16.48 -39.01 1.98
N TYR A 134 -17.05 -39.58 0.91
CA TYR A 134 -18.28 -40.35 0.98
C TYR A 134 -18.11 -41.60 1.86
N ILE A 135 -17.03 -42.36 1.66
CA ILE A 135 -16.69 -43.52 2.48
C ILE A 135 -16.48 -43.12 3.94
N TRP A 136 -15.70 -42.07 4.19
CA TRP A 136 -15.46 -41.56 5.54
C TRP A 136 -16.76 -41.14 6.25
N LEU A 137 -17.68 -40.49 5.55
CA LEU A 137 -19.00 -40.13 6.08
C LEU A 137 -19.80 -41.37 6.47
N ASN A 138 -19.90 -42.37 5.58
CA ASN A 138 -20.66 -43.60 5.86
C ASN A 138 -20.06 -44.44 7.00
N LEU A 139 -18.75 -44.36 7.21
CA LEU A 139 -18.06 -45.10 8.29
C LEU A 139 -18.16 -44.42 9.65
N ASN A 140 -18.16 -43.08 9.69
CA ASN A 140 -18.04 -42.30 10.93
C ASN A 140 -19.31 -41.55 11.35
N PHE A 141 -20.18 -41.17 10.41
CA PHE A 141 -21.48 -40.59 10.73
C PHE A 141 -22.55 -41.69 10.81
N ARG A 142 -22.79 -42.25 12.00
CA ARG A 142 -24.01 -43.03 12.29
C ARG A 142 -25.18 -42.10 12.65
N GLY A 143 -25.63 -41.31 11.68
CA GLY A 143 -26.90 -40.57 11.79
C GLY A 143 -28.10 -41.49 11.51
N PRO A 144 -29.28 -41.24 12.09
CA PRO A 144 -30.39 -42.17 12.02
C PRO A 144 -30.93 -42.23 10.58
N ASN A 145 -30.94 -43.44 10.02
CA ASN A 145 -31.78 -43.87 8.91
C ASN A 145 -31.76 -42.99 7.65
N LEU A 146 -30.74 -43.18 6.81
CA LEU A 146 -30.99 -43.24 5.37
C LEU A 146 -31.23 -44.72 5.04
N THR A 147 -32.48 -45.01 4.75
CA THR A 147 -33.05 -46.33 4.54
C THR A 147 -32.25 -47.17 3.55
N GLY A 148 -31.80 -48.35 4.00
CA GLY A 148 -31.85 -49.55 3.16
C GLY A 148 -30.59 -49.94 2.40
N THR A 149 -29.42 -49.99 3.03
CA THR A 149 -28.45 -51.07 2.76
C THR A 149 -27.45 -51.14 3.92
N LYS A 150 -27.53 -52.19 4.73
CA LYS A 150 -26.49 -52.53 5.70
C LYS A 150 -25.27 -52.99 4.90
N LEU A 151 -24.22 -52.18 4.80
CA LEU A 151 -22.91 -52.70 4.37
C LEU A 151 -22.43 -53.64 5.48
N SER A 152 -22.37 -54.93 5.15
CA SER A 152 -21.83 -56.00 6.00
C SER A 152 -20.45 -55.63 6.52
N ILE A 153 -20.14 -56.05 7.76
CA ILE A 153 -18.83 -55.91 8.44
C ILE A 153 -17.68 -56.36 7.53
N ALA A 154 -17.92 -57.33 6.64
CA ALA A 154 -16.96 -57.80 5.63
C ALA A 154 -16.45 -56.70 4.68
N THR A 155 -17.27 -55.68 4.38
CA THR A 155 -16.88 -54.58 3.49
C THR A 155 -15.90 -53.62 4.16
N LYS A 156 -15.93 -53.53 5.50
CA LYS A 156 -15.03 -52.67 6.28
C LYS A 156 -13.60 -53.23 6.27
N ALA A 157 -13.48 -54.56 6.38
CA ALA A 157 -12.18 -55.25 6.28
C ALA A 157 -11.60 -55.19 4.85
N ASN A 158 -12.45 -55.31 3.82
CA ASN A 158 -11.99 -55.32 2.43
C ASN A 158 -11.55 -53.92 1.92
N LEU A 159 -12.09 -52.84 2.50
CA LEU A 159 -11.65 -51.47 2.17
C LEU A 159 -10.29 -51.12 2.75
N VAL A 160 -9.92 -51.69 3.91
CA VAL A 160 -8.60 -51.49 4.54
C VAL A 160 -7.51 -52.26 3.77
N SER A 161 -7.81 -53.48 3.33
CA SER A 161 -6.87 -54.31 2.55
C SER A 161 -6.64 -53.83 1.12
N VAL A 162 -7.65 -53.27 0.45
CA VAL A 162 -7.54 -52.82 -0.96
C VAL A 162 -6.86 -51.45 -1.11
N TRP A 163 -6.86 -50.60 -0.06
CA TRP A 163 -6.38 -49.21 -0.16
C TRP A 163 -5.16 -48.88 0.71
N GLY A 164 -4.53 -49.86 1.37
CA GLY A 164 -3.20 -49.71 1.96
C GLY A 164 -3.05 -48.52 2.92
N ILE A 165 -4.09 -48.19 3.69
CA ILE A 165 -3.95 -47.20 4.77
C ILE A 165 -3.40 -47.97 5.98
N THR A 166 -2.09 -47.91 6.16
CA THR A 166 -1.44 -48.34 7.40
C THR A 166 -1.90 -47.38 8.51
N GLU A 167 -2.57 -47.90 9.53
CA GLU A 167 -2.74 -47.18 10.80
C GLU A 167 -1.35 -46.98 11.41
N SER A 168 -0.78 -45.79 11.26
CA SER A 168 0.37 -45.36 12.07
C SER A 168 -0.14 -45.03 13.46
N VAL A 169 0.29 -45.82 14.44
CA VAL A 169 0.14 -45.58 15.88
C VAL A 169 0.84 -44.29 16.29
#